data_AF-A0A538RLS0-F1
#
_entry.id   AF-A0A538RLS0-F1
#
_cell.length_a   1.000
_cell.length_b   1.000
_cell.length_c   1.000
_cell.angle_alpha   90.00
_cell.angle_beta   90.00
_cell.angle_gamma   90.00
#
_symmetry.space_group_name_H-M   'P 1'
#
loop_
_entity.id
_entity.type
_entity.pdbx_description
1 polymer ?
#
loop_
_entity_poly.entity_id
_entity_poly.type
_entity_poly.pdbx_seq_one_letter_code
_entity_poly.pdbx_strand_id
1 'polypeptide(L)'
;MTEQTFSDPIAQGYYRQGESEISTTQSADEVLQKADALAQQDSHTNLMHAACYYLAAAHFLETHDPAKSAHAYHQAGHQLQQLDQFLHAARAFSQAGAWAEQAARNGAAASTQQHLQHGAIRSYSRANHCFAEAGELDESESAYLKERDARVAWAKMQGKHPLALLAWKTTSNYGTSIPRWTAWILGTIMLFSLLYEVFFRVQWLKPMSNTNPSAWIPLWSGLYYAINVTSSLALVEYQPTHPIAQAIVMLNVIAGYLFLGIGIGIVGRIIKNR
;
A
#
# COMPACT_ATOMS: atom_id res chain seq x y z
N MET A 1 -9.32 9.60 -19.10
CA MET A 1 -9.12 11.04 -18.85
C MET A 1 -9.64 11.80 -20.07
N THR A 2 -10.68 12.64 -19.94
CA THR A 2 -11.23 13.41 -21.07
C THR A 2 -10.44 14.69 -21.31
N GLU A 3 -10.50 15.25 -22.53
CA GLU A 3 -9.74 16.35 -23.18
C GLU A 3 -9.12 17.52 -22.36
N GLN A 4 -9.42 17.67 -21.07
CA GLN A 4 -8.88 18.69 -20.16
C GLN A 4 -7.52 18.34 -19.52
N THR A 5 -6.82 17.31 -20.01
CA THR A 5 -5.62 16.78 -19.32
C THR A 5 -4.35 17.62 -19.55
N PHE A 6 -4.27 18.40 -20.63
CA PHE A 6 -3.09 19.18 -20.97
C PHE A 6 -3.42 20.67 -21.01
N SER A 7 -2.73 21.45 -20.17
CA SER A 7 -2.78 22.92 -20.23
C SER A 7 -1.95 23.48 -21.39
N ASP A 8 -0.99 22.69 -21.90
CA ASP A 8 -0.14 23.06 -23.03
C ASP A 8 -0.83 22.72 -24.37
N PRO A 9 -1.10 23.73 -25.24
CA PRO A 9 -1.69 23.50 -26.56
C PRO A 9 -0.84 22.63 -27.49
N ILE A 10 0.50 22.62 -27.32
CA ILE A 10 1.40 21.79 -28.12
C ILE A 10 1.21 20.31 -27.76
N ALA A 11 1.19 19.98 -26.47
CA ALA A 11 0.94 18.62 -25.99
C ALA A 11 -0.46 18.13 -26.43
N GLN A 12 -1.47 19.00 -26.37
CA GLN A 12 -2.81 18.67 -26.86
C GLN A 12 -2.80 18.38 -28.38
N GLY A 13 -2.01 19.12 -29.15
CA GLY A 13 -1.81 18.89 -30.58
C GLY A 13 -1.23 17.49 -30.88
N TYR A 14 -0.16 17.11 -30.17
CA TYR A 14 0.45 15.79 -30.32
C TYR A 14 -0.49 14.66 -29.92
N TYR A 15 -1.24 14.82 -28.82
CA TYR A 15 -2.20 13.83 -28.37
C TYR A 15 -3.31 13.61 -29.41
N ARG A 16 -3.91 14.70 -29.93
CA ARG A 16 -4.95 14.63 -30.98
C ARG A 16 -4.43 14.03 -32.28
N GLN A 17 -3.17 14.31 -32.63
CA GLN A 17 -2.54 13.69 -33.79
C GLN A 17 -2.46 12.17 -33.61
N GLY A 18 -2.02 11.69 -32.44
CA GLY A 18 -2.02 10.27 -32.12
C GLY A 18 -3.41 9.63 -32.22
N GLU A 19 -4.44 10.26 -31.65
CA GLU A 19 -5.82 9.77 -31.77
C GLU A 19 -6.31 9.71 -33.22
N SER A 20 -6.02 10.74 -34.02
CA SER A 20 -6.38 10.77 -35.45
C SER A 20 -5.71 9.63 -36.21
N GLU A 21 -4.41 9.38 -35.97
CA GLU A 21 -3.66 8.30 -36.62
C GLU A 21 -4.24 6.93 -36.25
N ILE A 22 -4.52 6.70 -34.96
CA ILE A 22 -5.12 5.45 -34.47
C ILE A 22 -6.52 5.24 -35.05
N SER A 23 -7.34 6.30 -35.11
CA SER A 23 -8.70 6.20 -35.67
C SER A 23 -8.69 5.84 -37.16
N THR A 24 -7.64 6.25 -37.88
CA THR A 24 -7.48 5.99 -39.31
C THR A 24 -7.02 4.55 -39.57
N THR A 25 -6.06 4.05 -38.79
CA THR A 25 -5.51 2.69 -38.94
C THR A 25 -6.27 1.63 -38.16
N GLN A 26 -7.15 2.04 -37.24
CA GLN A 26 -7.82 1.20 -36.23
C GLN A 26 -6.84 0.33 -35.42
N SER A 27 -5.59 0.78 -35.28
CA SER A 27 -4.54 0.07 -34.55
C SER A 27 -3.60 1.05 -33.85
N ALA A 28 -3.18 0.69 -32.64
CA ALA A 28 -2.21 1.47 -31.87
C ALA A 28 -0.75 1.09 -32.16
N ASP A 29 -0.48 -0.01 -32.87
CA ASP A 29 0.89 -0.54 -33.00
C ASP A 29 1.82 0.43 -33.75
N GLU A 30 1.34 1.10 -34.80
CA GLU A 30 2.14 2.09 -35.55
C GLU A 30 2.43 3.34 -34.71
N VAL A 31 1.46 3.80 -33.91
CA VAL A 31 1.63 4.97 -33.03
C VAL A 31 2.59 4.66 -31.90
N LEU A 32 2.56 3.44 -31.35
CA LEU A 32 3.54 2.98 -30.37
C LEU A 32 4.96 2.92 -30.95
N GLN A 33 5.15 2.39 -32.15
CA GLN A 33 6.47 2.37 -32.81
C GLN A 33 7.03 3.78 -33.05
N LYS A 34 6.16 4.72 -33.43
CA LYS A 34 6.55 6.14 -33.55
C LYS A 34 6.93 6.74 -32.20
N ALA A 35 6.17 6.43 -31.15
CA ALA A 35 6.48 6.88 -29.79
C ALA A 35 7.84 6.33 -29.31
N ASP A 36 8.14 5.05 -29.57
CA ASP A 36 9.43 4.42 -29.30
C ASP A 36 10.57 5.14 -30.03
N ALA A 37 10.40 5.42 -31.32
CA ALA A 37 11.41 6.11 -32.13
C ALA A 37 11.68 7.54 -31.65
N LEU A 38 10.64 8.27 -31.22
CA LEU A 38 10.75 9.61 -30.67
C LEU A 38 11.42 9.60 -29.29
N ALA A 39 11.08 8.64 -28.44
CA ALA A 39 11.64 8.50 -27.09
C ALA A 39 13.16 8.26 -27.10
N GLN A 40 13.73 7.70 -28.18
CA GLN A 40 15.18 7.48 -28.31
C GLN A 40 15.99 8.75 -28.61
N GLN A 41 15.33 9.83 -29.03
CA GLN A 41 16.02 11.04 -29.49
C GLN A 41 16.32 12.04 -28.37
N ASP A 42 15.94 11.74 -27.12
CA ASP A 42 16.24 12.48 -25.86
C ASP A 42 16.05 14.00 -25.87
N SER A 43 15.32 14.55 -26.85
CA SER A 43 15.00 15.98 -26.91
C SER A 43 13.70 16.25 -26.16
N HIS A 44 13.63 17.37 -25.42
CA HIS A 44 12.44 17.71 -24.63
C HIS A 44 11.14 17.66 -25.45
N THR A 45 11.16 18.17 -26.69
CA THR A 45 10.02 18.13 -27.60
C THR A 45 9.65 16.70 -28.02
N ASN A 46 10.65 15.87 -28.34
CA ASN A 46 10.42 14.49 -28.73
C ASN A 46 9.91 13.63 -27.58
N LEU A 47 10.40 13.86 -26.36
CA LEU A 47 9.91 13.19 -25.15
C LEU A 47 8.45 13.57 -24.88
N MET A 48 8.08 14.85 -25.03
CA MET A 48 6.69 15.30 -24.87
C MET A 48 5.78 14.67 -25.94
N HIS A 49 6.26 14.63 -27.19
CA HIS A 49 5.54 14.01 -28.30
C HIS A 49 5.35 12.51 -28.07
N ALA A 50 6.42 11.79 -27.69
CA ALA A 50 6.38 10.39 -27.34
C ALA A 50 5.40 10.12 -26.18
N ALA A 51 5.45 10.91 -25.11
CA ALA A 51 4.51 10.81 -23.98
C ALA A 51 3.06 10.92 -24.43
N CYS A 52 2.74 11.91 -25.27
CA CYS A 52 1.39 12.12 -25.78
C CYS A 52 0.92 10.96 -26.68
N TYR A 53 1.82 10.43 -27.52
CA TYR A 53 1.52 9.27 -28.37
C TYR A 53 1.28 8.01 -27.55
N TYR A 54 2.09 7.76 -26.52
CA TYR A 54 1.84 6.66 -25.59
C TYR A 54 0.50 6.79 -24.87
N LEU A 55 0.11 8.00 -24.46
CA LEU A 55 -1.19 8.22 -23.82
C LEU A 55 -2.36 7.99 -24.78
N ALA A 56 -2.27 8.48 -26.02
CA ALA A 56 -3.29 8.25 -27.04
C ALA A 56 -3.44 6.75 -27.33
N ALA A 57 -2.32 6.05 -27.53
CA ALA A 57 -2.29 4.60 -27.72
C ALA A 57 -2.86 3.86 -26.50
N ALA A 58 -2.48 4.26 -25.29
CA ALA A 58 -2.96 3.64 -24.05
C ALA A 58 -4.48 3.73 -23.93
N HIS A 59 -5.08 4.91 -24.18
CA HIS A 59 -6.53 5.12 -24.15
C HIS A 59 -7.27 4.25 -25.17
N PHE A 60 -6.78 4.15 -26.40
CA PHE A 60 -7.38 3.26 -27.39
C PHE A 60 -7.32 1.79 -26.95
N LEU A 61 -6.21 1.37 -26.34
CA LEU A 61 -5.97 -0.01 -25.93
C LEU A 61 -6.76 -0.42 -24.68
N GLU A 62 -7.34 0.50 -23.91
CA GLU A 62 -8.09 0.19 -22.68
C GLU A 62 -9.19 -0.86 -22.91
N THR A 63 -9.87 -0.78 -24.05
CA THR A 63 -10.97 -1.69 -24.42
C THR A 63 -10.53 -2.85 -25.32
N HIS A 64 -9.32 -2.80 -25.88
CA HIS A 64 -8.84 -3.77 -26.87
C HIS A 64 -7.80 -4.74 -26.29
N ASP A 65 -6.80 -4.21 -25.58
CA ASP A 65 -5.72 -4.98 -24.96
C ASP A 65 -5.25 -4.27 -23.67
N PRO A 66 -5.87 -4.58 -22.52
CA PRO A 66 -5.53 -3.98 -21.23
C PRO A 66 -4.05 -4.17 -20.83
N ALA A 67 -3.38 -5.23 -21.28
CA ALA A 67 -1.98 -5.48 -20.97
C ALA A 67 -1.07 -4.52 -21.75
N LYS A 68 -1.32 -4.34 -23.05
CA LYS A 68 -0.63 -3.32 -23.85
C LYS A 68 -0.95 -1.91 -23.39
N SER A 69 -2.21 -1.62 -23.01
CA SER A 69 -2.60 -0.33 -22.43
C SER A 69 -1.80 -0.01 -21.17
N ALA A 70 -1.68 -0.97 -20.24
CA ALA A 70 -0.87 -0.82 -19.04
C ALA A 70 0.60 -0.51 -19.35
N HIS A 71 1.18 -1.17 -20.35
CA HIS A 71 2.54 -0.90 -20.80
C HIS A 71 2.69 0.51 -21.38
N ALA A 72 1.79 0.91 -22.27
CA ALA A 72 1.80 2.24 -22.90
C ALA A 72 1.67 3.35 -21.85
N TYR A 73 0.77 3.22 -20.87
CA TYR A 73 0.68 4.15 -19.75
C TYR A 73 1.97 4.21 -18.91
N HIS A 74 2.64 3.07 -18.70
CA HIS A 74 3.90 3.05 -17.96
C HIS A 74 5.00 3.82 -18.71
N GLN A 75 5.09 3.64 -20.03
CA GLN A 75 6.03 4.37 -20.87
C GLN A 75 5.72 5.86 -20.90
N ALA A 76 4.45 6.25 -21.06
CA ALA A 76 4.02 7.64 -20.95
C ALA A 76 4.46 8.26 -19.61
N GLY A 77 4.24 7.56 -18.50
CA GLY A 77 4.67 8.01 -17.18
C GLY A 77 6.17 8.24 -17.08
N HIS A 78 6.98 7.37 -17.68
CA HIS A 78 8.43 7.51 -17.71
C HIS A 78 8.87 8.77 -18.47
N GLN A 79 8.33 8.99 -19.68
CA GLN A 79 8.65 10.17 -20.49
C GLN A 79 8.23 11.46 -19.78
N LEU A 80 7.04 11.49 -19.17
CA LEU A 80 6.54 12.64 -18.42
C LEU A 80 7.36 12.91 -17.15
N GLN A 81 7.85 11.86 -16.49
CA GLN A 81 8.74 12.02 -15.33
C GLN A 81 10.06 12.68 -15.74
N GLN A 82 10.63 12.33 -16.90
CA GLN A 82 11.85 12.96 -17.42
C GLN A 82 11.68 14.44 -17.78
N LEU A 83 10.44 14.86 -18.03
CA LEU A 83 10.05 16.24 -18.32
C LEU A 83 9.62 17.02 -17.07
N ASP A 84 9.86 16.47 -15.87
CA ASP A 84 9.43 17.01 -14.57
C ASP A 84 7.90 17.27 -14.49
N GLN A 85 7.11 16.59 -15.33
CA GLN A 85 5.65 16.66 -15.33
C GLN A 85 5.07 15.67 -14.30
N PHE A 86 5.50 15.79 -13.03
CA PHE A 86 5.27 14.79 -11.98
C PHE A 86 3.80 14.43 -11.79
N LEU A 87 2.88 15.40 -11.83
CA LEU A 87 1.45 15.12 -11.68
C LEU A 87 0.90 14.26 -12.82
N HIS A 88 1.27 14.56 -14.07
CA HIS A 88 0.84 13.80 -15.24
C HIS A 88 1.51 12.42 -15.27
N ALA A 89 2.80 12.35 -14.94
CA ALA A 89 3.53 11.10 -14.79
C ALA A 89 2.88 10.19 -13.73
N ALA A 90 2.53 10.75 -12.56
CA ALA A 90 1.89 10.03 -11.48
C ALA A 90 0.55 9.41 -11.89
N ARG A 91 -0.29 10.19 -12.60
CA ARG A 91 -1.58 9.71 -13.12
C ARG A 91 -1.40 8.63 -14.17
N ALA A 92 -0.45 8.78 -15.09
CA ALA A 92 -0.12 7.75 -16.08
C ALA A 92 0.36 6.45 -15.41
N PHE A 93 1.27 6.53 -14.44
CA PHE A 93 1.69 5.37 -13.66
C PHE A 93 0.55 4.74 -12.84
N SER A 94 -0.34 5.53 -12.25
CA SER A 94 -1.51 5.00 -11.54
C SER A 94 -2.44 4.23 -12.48
N GLN A 95 -2.69 4.75 -13.69
CA GLN A 95 -3.49 4.05 -14.70
C GLN A 95 -2.79 2.79 -15.20
N ALA A 96 -1.47 2.84 -15.43
CA ALA A 96 -0.67 1.66 -15.77
C ALA A 96 -0.84 0.55 -14.71
N GLY A 97 -0.84 0.91 -13.43
CA GLY A 97 -1.07 -0.03 -12.34
C GLY A 97 -2.47 -0.66 -12.39
N ALA A 98 -3.50 0.18 -12.55
CA ALA A 98 -4.89 -0.28 -12.58
C ALA A 98 -5.17 -1.23 -13.74
N TRP A 99 -4.74 -0.87 -14.95
CA TRP A 99 -4.92 -1.70 -16.13
C TRP A 99 -4.10 -3.00 -16.07
N ALA A 100 -2.90 -2.97 -15.48
CA ALA A 100 -2.11 -4.18 -15.27
C ALA A 100 -2.80 -5.16 -14.29
N GLU A 101 -3.41 -4.66 -13.21
CA GLU A 101 -4.19 -5.51 -12.30
C GLU A 101 -5.45 -6.08 -12.96
N GLN A 102 -6.15 -5.27 -13.74
CA GLN A 102 -7.31 -5.72 -14.49
C GLN A 102 -6.93 -6.80 -15.51
N ALA A 103 -5.84 -6.59 -16.27
CA ALA A 103 -5.30 -7.57 -17.21
C ALA A 103 -4.89 -8.88 -16.51
N ALA A 104 -4.26 -8.78 -15.33
CA ALA A 104 -3.86 -9.94 -14.55
C ALA A 104 -5.07 -10.75 -14.03
N ARG A 105 -6.22 -10.11 -13.78
CA ARG A 105 -7.46 -10.79 -13.35
C ARG A 105 -8.21 -11.46 -14.50
N ASN A 106 -8.13 -10.92 -15.71
CA ASN A 106 -8.95 -11.33 -16.86
C ASN A 106 -8.45 -12.59 -17.60
N GLY A 107 -7.85 -13.56 -16.88
CA GLY A 107 -7.62 -14.90 -17.43
C GLY A 107 -6.36 -15.08 -18.27
N ALA A 108 -5.36 -14.20 -18.14
CA ALA A 108 -4.04 -14.45 -18.74
C ALA A 108 -3.40 -15.74 -18.17
N ALA A 109 -2.46 -16.35 -18.90
CA ALA A 109 -1.68 -17.48 -18.38
C ALA A 109 -0.96 -17.09 -17.07
N ALA A 110 -0.74 -18.05 -16.17
CA ALA A 110 -0.22 -17.77 -14.81
C ALA A 110 1.10 -16.98 -14.80
N SER A 111 2.02 -17.25 -15.73
CA SER A 111 3.28 -16.50 -15.87
C SER A 111 3.05 -15.04 -16.28
N THR A 112 2.12 -14.80 -17.21
CA THR A 112 1.72 -13.47 -17.65
C THR A 112 1.01 -12.71 -16.53
N GLN A 113 0.13 -13.35 -15.76
CA GLN A 113 -0.52 -12.74 -14.59
C GLN A 113 0.50 -12.25 -13.57
N GLN A 114 1.50 -13.08 -13.25
CA GLN A 114 2.57 -12.69 -12.32
C GLN A 114 3.39 -11.51 -12.84
N HIS A 115 3.69 -11.48 -14.14
CA HIS A 115 4.42 -10.37 -14.76
C HIS A 115 3.62 -9.07 -14.71
N LEU A 116 2.33 -9.12 -15.08
CA LEU A 116 1.42 -7.97 -15.03
C LEU A 116 1.24 -7.46 -13.60
N GLN A 117 1.03 -8.35 -12.64
CA GLN A 117 0.90 -7.95 -11.24
C GLN A 117 2.19 -7.32 -10.69
N HIS A 118 3.36 -7.84 -11.08
CA HIS A 118 4.63 -7.20 -10.74
C HIS A 118 4.79 -5.83 -11.41
N GLY A 119 4.34 -5.69 -12.66
CA GLY A 119 4.24 -4.41 -13.36
C GLY A 119 3.36 -3.42 -12.59
N ALA A 120 2.21 -3.86 -12.07
CA ALA A 120 1.32 -3.02 -11.27
C ALA A 120 2.00 -2.47 -10.01
N ILE A 121 2.74 -3.32 -9.27
CA ILE A 121 3.51 -2.90 -8.09
C ILE A 121 4.51 -1.79 -8.45
N ARG A 122 5.25 -1.98 -9.55
CA ARG A 122 6.24 -1.00 -10.01
C ARG A 122 5.56 0.32 -10.39
N SER A 123 4.47 0.25 -11.14
CA SER A 123 3.72 1.43 -11.58
C SER A 123 3.15 2.21 -10.39
N TYR A 124 2.48 1.55 -9.43
CA TYR A 124 1.97 2.25 -8.24
C TYR A 124 3.09 2.82 -7.36
N SER A 125 4.24 2.13 -7.26
CA SER A 125 5.40 2.67 -6.54
C SER A 125 5.92 3.95 -7.19
N ARG A 126 5.94 4.03 -8.53
CA ARG A 126 6.35 5.23 -9.27
C ARG A 126 5.30 6.34 -9.15
N ALA A 127 4.01 5.99 -9.23
CA ALA A 127 2.91 6.92 -9.03
C ALA A 127 2.98 7.58 -7.65
N ASN A 128 3.19 6.79 -6.59
CA ASN A 128 3.35 7.28 -5.22
C ASN A 128 4.49 8.31 -5.12
N HIS A 129 5.65 8.02 -5.72
CA HIS A 129 6.78 8.95 -5.72
C HIS A 129 6.45 10.25 -6.45
N CYS A 130 5.88 10.16 -7.66
CA CYS A 130 5.57 11.33 -8.46
C CYS A 130 4.45 12.19 -7.84
N PHE A 131 3.43 11.59 -7.21
CA PHE A 131 2.43 12.35 -6.46
C PHE A 131 3.04 13.08 -5.26
N ALA A 132 3.96 12.43 -4.54
CA ALA A 132 4.66 13.06 -3.43
C ALA A 132 5.54 14.24 -3.89
N GLU A 133 6.24 14.10 -5.03
CA GLU A 133 7.03 15.18 -5.63
C GLU A 133 6.14 16.34 -6.12
N ALA A 134 4.95 16.04 -6.62
CA ALA A 134 3.97 17.05 -7.00
C ALA A 134 3.26 17.72 -5.81
N GLY A 135 3.49 17.26 -4.57
CA GLY A 135 2.81 17.75 -3.36
C GLY A 135 1.40 17.20 -3.14
N GLU A 136 0.96 16.25 -3.96
CA GLU A 136 -0.36 15.60 -3.87
C GLU A 136 -0.33 14.44 -2.87
N LEU A 137 -0.29 14.78 -1.57
CA LEU A 137 -0.08 13.79 -0.50
C LEU A 137 -1.21 12.76 -0.39
N ASP A 138 -2.47 13.15 -0.61
CA ASP A 138 -3.62 12.24 -0.54
C ASP A 138 -3.57 11.19 -1.66
N GLU A 139 -3.19 11.60 -2.87
CA GLU A 139 -3.03 10.70 -4.01
C GLU A 139 -1.76 9.84 -3.91
N SER A 140 -0.69 10.38 -3.31
CA SER A 140 0.49 9.61 -2.94
C SER A 140 0.12 8.48 -1.96
N GLU A 141 -0.68 8.77 -0.94
CA GLU A 141 -1.19 7.75 -0.02
C GLU A 141 -2.09 6.73 -0.74
N SER A 142 -2.98 7.18 -1.61
CA SER A 142 -3.86 6.30 -2.40
C SER A 142 -3.03 5.32 -3.26
N ALA A 143 -1.99 5.81 -3.94
CA ALA A 143 -1.07 5.01 -4.73
C ALA A 143 -0.24 4.05 -3.87
N TYR A 144 0.22 4.47 -2.70
CA TYR A 144 0.89 3.61 -1.72
C TYR A 144 0.01 2.44 -1.28
N LEU A 145 -1.27 2.68 -0.97
CA LEU A 145 -2.19 1.63 -0.55
C LEU A 145 -2.43 0.62 -1.69
N LYS A 146 -2.61 1.09 -2.93
CA LYS A 146 -2.72 0.24 -4.12
C LYS A 146 -1.46 -0.60 -4.34
N GLU A 147 -0.27 -0.01 -4.20
CA GLU A 147 1.01 -0.71 -4.27
C GLU A 147 1.09 -1.88 -3.27
N ARG A 148 0.69 -1.65 -2.01
CA ARG A 148 0.72 -2.66 -0.96
C ARG A 148 -0.28 -3.80 -1.21
N ASP A 149 -1.47 -3.47 -1.68
CA ASP A 149 -2.47 -4.46 -2.07
C ASP A 149 -2.02 -5.29 -3.28
N ALA A 150 -1.39 -4.66 -4.26
CA ALA A 150 -0.78 -5.35 -5.40
C ALA A 150 0.32 -6.32 -4.97
N ARG A 151 1.14 -5.96 -3.96
CA ARG A 151 2.15 -6.86 -3.36
C ARG A 151 1.52 -8.07 -2.67
N VAL A 152 0.40 -7.89 -1.97
CA VAL A 152 -0.34 -8.99 -1.35
C VAL A 152 -0.87 -9.96 -2.41
N ALA A 153 -1.45 -9.43 -3.49
CA ALA A 153 -1.93 -10.25 -4.60
C ALA A 153 -0.79 -11.03 -5.27
N TRP A 154 0.33 -10.37 -5.55
CA TRP A 154 1.51 -11.00 -6.15
C TRP A 154 2.12 -12.09 -5.25
N ALA A 155 2.22 -11.86 -3.94
CA ALA A 155 2.70 -12.87 -3.00
C ALA A 155 1.81 -14.12 -3.01
N LYS A 156 0.48 -13.95 -3.04
CA LYS A 156 -0.47 -15.06 -3.15
C LYS A 156 -0.29 -15.83 -4.47
N MET A 157 -0.06 -15.13 -5.58
CA MET A 157 0.22 -15.75 -6.89
C MET A 157 1.53 -16.57 -6.91
N GLN A 158 2.48 -16.29 -6.02
CA GLN A 158 3.70 -17.09 -5.83
C GLN A 158 3.51 -18.28 -4.88
N GLY A 159 2.29 -18.52 -4.39
CA GLY A 159 2.04 -19.51 -3.34
C GLY A 159 2.59 -19.12 -1.96
N LYS A 160 2.98 -17.85 -1.77
CA LYS A 160 3.41 -17.35 -0.46
C LYS A 160 2.21 -16.87 0.35
N HIS A 161 2.24 -17.08 1.66
CA HIS A 161 1.24 -16.54 2.58
C HIS A 161 1.72 -15.18 3.14
N PRO A 162 1.17 -14.03 2.68
CA PRO A 162 1.63 -12.71 3.11
C PRO A 162 1.05 -12.33 4.48
N LEU A 163 1.18 -13.19 5.49
CA LEU A 163 0.59 -13.02 6.82
C LEU A 163 1.01 -11.68 7.46
N ALA A 164 2.29 -11.33 7.37
CA ALA A 164 2.79 -10.07 7.91
C ALA A 164 2.14 -8.85 7.24
N LEU A 165 1.98 -8.85 5.91
CA LEU A 165 1.31 -7.76 5.19
C LEU A 165 -0.18 -7.70 5.50
N LEU A 166 -0.85 -8.84 5.63
CA LEU A 166 -2.27 -8.89 5.98
C LEU A 166 -2.52 -8.43 7.43
N ALA A 167 -1.66 -8.84 8.37
CA ALA A 167 -1.70 -8.35 9.74
C ALA A 167 -1.48 -6.82 9.78
N TRP A 168 -0.53 -6.31 9.00
CA TRP A 168 -0.27 -4.87 8.90
C TRP A 168 -1.46 -4.11 8.27
N LYS A 169 -2.07 -4.64 7.22
CA LYS A 169 -3.30 -4.09 6.63
C LYS A 169 -4.43 -4.04 7.66
N THR A 170 -4.61 -5.11 8.40
CA THR A 170 -5.73 -5.29 9.33
C THR A 170 -5.61 -4.37 10.54
N THR A 171 -4.39 -4.17 11.04
CA THR A 171 -4.11 -3.38 12.24
C THR A 171 -4.10 -1.88 11.99
N SER A 172 -3.56 -1.43 10.86
CA SER A 172 -3.34 0.02 10.63
C SER A 172 -3.51 0.47 9.18
N ASN A 173 -4.03 -0.38 8.31
CA ASN A 173 -4.06 -0.14 6.85
C ASN A 173 -2.68 0.22 6.31
N TYR A 174 -1.67 -0.61 6.62
CA TYR A 174 -0.27 -0.35 6.26
C TYR A 174 0.28 0.96 6.86
N GLY A 175 -0.12 1.27 8.10
CA GLY A 175 0.37 2.42 8.84
C GLY A 175 -0.20 3.76 8.39
N THR A 176 -1.34 3.79 7.70
CA THR A 176 -2.03 5.05 7.36
C THR A 176 -3.15 5.42 8.34
N SER A 177 -3.73 4.44 9.04
CA SER A 177 -4.90 4.67 9.89
C SER A 177 -4.56 4.61 11.39
N ILE A 178 -4.32 5.79 11.98
CA ILE A 178 -4.15 5.97 13.44
C ILE A 178 -5.38 5.49 14.22
N PRO A 179 -6.64 5.81 13.81
CA PRO A 179 -7.81 5.36 14.55
C PRO A 179 -7.92 3.84 14.58
N ARG A 180 -7.60 3.16 13.47
CA ARG A 180 -7.62 1.69 13.39
C ARG A 180 -6.57 1.07 14.30
N TRP A 181 -5.35 1.60 14.29
CA TRP A 181 -4.27 1.16 15.17
C TRP A 181 -4.63 1.34 16.65
N THR A 182 -5.18 2.51 17.00
CA THR A 182 -5.62 2.82 18.38
C THR A 182 -6.74 1.88 18.81
N ALA A 183 -7.72 1.61 17.94
CA ALA A 183 -8.81 0.69 18.22
C ALA A 183 -8.31 -0.74 18.49
N TRP A 184 -7.30 -1.21 17.74
CA TRP A 184 -6.66 -2.51 17.98
C TRP A 184 -5.93 -2.56 19.32
N ILE A 185 -5.19 -1.51 19.68
CA ILE A 185 -4.54 -1.44 21.00
C ILE A 185 -5.57 -1.53 22.12
N LEU A 186 -6.62 -0.70 22.05
CA LEU A 186 -7.68 -0.69 23.07
C LEU A 186 -8.41 -2.04 23.13
N GLY A 187 -8.74 -2.62 21.98
CA GLY A 187 -9.38 -3.92 21.90
C GLY A 187 -8.51 -5.04 22.50
N THR A 188 -7.21 -5.01 22.23
CA THR A 188 -6.26 -5.97 22.79
C THR A 188 -6.10 -5.80 24.31
N ILE A 189 -5.98 -4.57 24.80
CA ILE A 189 -5.93 -4.28 26.25
C ILE A 189 -7.20 -4.79 26.93
N MET A 190 -8.39 -4.56 26.36
CA MET A 190 -9.65 -5.04 26.90
C MET A 190 -9.73 -6.57 26.90
N LEU A 191 -9.34 -7.23 25.80
CA LEU A 191 -9.33 -8.69 25.70
C LEU A 191 -8.42 -9.32 26.77
N PHE A 192 -7.18 -8.84 26.89
CA PHE A 192 -6.24 -9.36 27.88
C PHE A 192 -6.66 -9.02 29.31
N SER A 193 -7.25 -7.85 29.55
CA SER A 193 -7.82 -7.48 30.84
C SER A 193 -8.86 -8.51 31.31
N LEU A 194 -9.79 -8.91 30.42
CA LEU A 194 -10.78 -9.94 30.72
C LEU A 194 -10.13 -11.31 30.96
N LEU A 195 -9.13 -11.69 30.16
CA LEU A 195 -8.40 -12.94 30.37
C LEU A 195 -7.69 -12.96 31.73
N TYR A 196 -7.08 -11.86 32.15
CA TYR A 196 -6.39 -11.78 33.45
C TYR A 196 -7.37 -11.81 34.62
N GLU A 197 -8.54 -11.18 34.50
CA GLU A 197 -9.62 -11.31 35.48
C GLU A 197 -10.06 -12.79 35.63
N VAL A 198 -10.20 -13.51 34.51
CA VAL A 198 -10.50 -14.95 34.54
C VAL A 198 -9.37 -15.73 35.20
N PHE A 199 -8.11 -15.50 34.81
CA PHE A 199 -6.95 -16.19 35.38
C PHE A 199 -6.80 -15.95 36.88
N PHE A 200 -7.09 -14.74 37.36
CA PHE A 200 -7.12 -14.44 38.78
C PHE A 200 -8.21 -15.27 39.49
N ARG A 201 -9.43 -15.28 38.96
CA ARG A 201 -10.57 -16.03 39.56
C ARG A 201 -10.31 -17.53 39.63
N VAL A 202 -9.66 -18.10 38.61
CA VAL A 202 -9.29 -19.53 38.59
C VAL A 202 -7.96 -19.83 39.29
N GLN A 203 -7.38 -18.87 40.02
CA GLN A 203 -6.14 -19.02 40.79
C GLN A 203 -4.91 -19.38 39.95
N TRP A 204 -4.89 -18.97 38.68
CA TRP A 204 -3.74 -19.13 37.78
C TRP A 204 -2.75 -17.95 37.87
N LEU A 205 -3.13 -16.87 38.53
CA LEU A 205 -2.28 -15.76 38.93
C LEU A 205 -2.07 -15.82 40.44
N LYS A 206 -0.81 -15.81 40.89
CA LYS A 206 -0.48 -15.76 42.32
C LYS A 206 0.40 -14.55 42.63
N PRO A 207 0.30 -13.97 43.83
CA PRO A 207 1.21 -12.92 44.27
C PRO A 207 2.67 -13.35 44.12
N MET A 208 3.52 -12.43 43.69
CA MET A 208 4.97 -12.64 43.76
C MET A 208 5.43 -12.65 45.22
N SER A 209 6.31 -13.60 45.56
CA SER A 209 6.72 -13.91 46.95
C SER A 209 7.44 -12.77 47.68
N ASN A 210 7.93 -11.75 46.96
CA ASN A 210 8.79 -10.70 47.49
C ASN A 210 8.06 -9.36 47.64
N THR A 211 6.74 -9.33 47.44
CA THR A 211 5.92 -8.11 47.45
C THR A 211 4.67 -8.33 48.28
N ASN A 212 4.27 -7.33 49.06
CA ASN A 212 2.91 -7.29 49.61
C ASN A 212 1.97 -6.86 48.48
N PRO A 213 1.19 -7.78 47.88
CA PRO A 213 0.35 -7.42 46.75
C PRO A 213 -0.77 -6.49 47.23
N SER A 214 -1.10 -5.51 46.40
CA SER A 214 -2.36 -4.79 46.51
C SER A 214 -3.53 -5.77 46.34
N ALA A 215 -4.68 -5.47 46.95
CA ALA A 215 -5.86 -6.28 46.77
C ALA A 215 -6.31 -6.25 45.31
N TRP A 216 -6.67 -7.40 44.75
CA TRP A 216 -7.20 -7.48 43.39
C TRP A 216 -8.59 -6.82 43.31
N ILE A 217 -8.68 -5.74 42.54
CA ILE A 217 -9.92 -5.01 42.29
C ILE A 217 -10.50 -5.53 40.96
N PRO A 218 -11.73 -6.06 40.94
CA PRO A 218 -12.35 -6.60 39.72
C PRO A 218 -12.28 -5.60 38.56
N LEU A 219 -11.91 -6.09 37.38
CA LEU A 219 -11.72 -5.33 36.13
C LEU A 219 -10.54 -4.35 36.14
N TRP A 220 -10.33 -3.59 37.23
CA TRP A 220 -9.27 -2.60 37.33
C TRP A 220 -7.88 -3.23 37.42
N SER A 221 -7.72 -4.27 38.24
CA SER A 221 -6.45 -4.99 38.32
C SER A 221 -6.13 -5.73 37.02
N GLY A 222 -7.14 -6.29 36.35
CA GLY A 222 -6.98 -6.88 35.02
C GLY A 222 -6.54 -5.86 33.97
N LEU A 223 -7.14 -4.66 33.98
CA LEU A 223 -6.78 -3.58 33.07
C LEU A 223 -5.37 -3.05 33.33
N TYR A 224 -5.03 -2.80 34.60
CA TYR A 224 -3.69 -2.39 35.01
C TYR A 224 -2.65 -3.42 34.57
N TYR A 225 -2.92 -4.70 34.81
CA TYR A 225 -2.03 -5.79 34.40
C TYR A 225 -1.86 -5.81 32.88
N ALA A 226 -2.95 -5.71 32.11
CA ALA A 226 -2.90 -5.68 30.67
C ALA A 226 -2.07 -4.51 30.13
N ILE A 227 -2.29 -3.30 30.63
CA ILE A 227 -1.52 -2.11 30.21
C ILE A 227 -0.03 -2.32 30.49
N ASN A 228 0.36 -2.76 31.69
CA ASN A 228 1.76 -2.93 32.04
C ASN A 228 2.46 -4.03 31.24
N VAL A 229 1.75 -5.10 30.90
CA VAL A 229 2.31 -6.18 30.06
C VAL A 229 2.37 -5.76 28.59
N THR A 230 1.32 -5.13 28.05
CA THR A 230 1.30 -4.66 26.65
C THR A 230 2.34 -3.56 26.40
N SER A 231 2.62 -2.72 27.41
CA SER A 231 3.67 -1.68 27.34
C SER A 231 5.07 -2.19 27.69
N SER A 232 5.22 -3.48 28.00
CA SER A 232 6.48 -4.09 28.43
C SER A 232 7.11 -3.45 29.68
N LEU A 233 6.32 -2.72 30.49
CA LEU A 233 6.77 -2.14 31.76
C LEU A 233 6.97 -3.22 32.84
N ALA A 234 6.24 -4.33 32.73
CA ALA A 234 6.32 -5.47 33.66
C ALA A 234 6.13 -5.11 35.15
N LEU A 235 5.45 -4.00 35.45
CA LEU A 235 5.06 -3.59 36.79
C LEU A 235 3.83 -4.40 37.23
N VAL A 236 4.02 -5.69 37.48
CA VAL A 236 2.95 -6.61 37.88
C VAL A 236 3.26 -7.28 39.22
N GLU A 237 2.29 -7.28 40.13
CA GLU A 237 2.42 -7.86 41.47
C GLU A 237 2.03 -9.35 41.51
N TYR A 238 1.40 -9.82 40.43
CA TYR A 238 0.95 -11.19 40.25
C TYR A 238 1.73 -11.85 39.13
N GLN A 239 2.03 -13.14 39.28
CA GLN A 239 2.72 -13.94 38.27
C GLN A 239 1.85 -15.12 37.81
N PRO A 240 1.90 -15.47 36.52
CA PRO A 240 1.19 -16.63 35.99
C PRO A 240 1.86 -17.94 36.43
N THR A 241 1.12 -18.79 37.13
CA THR A 241 1.59 -20.11 37.58
C THR A 241 1.15 -21.24 36.67
N HIS A 242 0.08 -21.04 35.89
CA HIS A 242 -0.42 -22.04 34.95
C HIS A 242 0.22 -21.87 33.55
N PRO A 243 0.63 -22.95 32.86
CA PRO A 243 1.29 -22.85 31.55
C PRO A 243 0.48 -22.09 30.50
N ILE A 244 -0.84 -22.23 30.50
CA ILE A 244 -1.72 -21.49 29.58
C ILE A 244 -1.68 -19.99 29.88
N ALA A 245 -1.72 -19.60 31.16
CA ALA A 245 -1.63 -18.20 31.56
C ALA A 245 -0.27 -17.60 31.18
N GLN A 246 0.82 -18.36 31.34
CA GLN A 246 2.17 -17.96 30.91
C GLN A 246 2.23 -17.72 29.40
N ALA A 247 1.70 -18.65 28.59
CA ALA A 247 1.65 -18.50 27.14
C ALA A 247 0.83 -17.25 26.71
N ILE A 248 -0.32 -17.02 27.35
CA ILE A 248 -1.16 -15.84 27.06
C ILE A 248 -0.46 -14.54 27.46
N VAL A 249 0.25 -14.50 28.59
CA VAL A 249 1.09 -13.34 28.97
C VAL A 249 2.19 -13.10 27.94
N MET A 250 2.88 -14.14 27.48
CA MET A 250 3.89 -14.01 26.41
C MET A 250 3.30 -13.47 25.11
N LEU A 251 2.12 -13.95 24.71
CA LEU A 251 1.41 -13.44 23.53
C LEU A 251 1.02 -11.97 23.68
N ASN A 252 0.63 -11.52 24.88
CA ASN A 252 0.36 -10.11 25.13
C ASN A 252 1.61 -9.25 24.92
N VAL A 253 2.76 -9.68 25.44
CA VAL A 253 4.04 -8.99 25.22
C VAL A 253 4.38 -8.90 23.72
N ILE A 254 4.24 -10.00 22.98
CA ILE A 254 4.46 -10.03 21.53
C ILE A 254 3.52 -9.04 20.82
N ALA A 255 2.24 -9.02 21.18
CA ALA A 255 1.28 -8.07 20.62
C ALA A 255 1.67 -6.61 20.93
N GLY A 256 2.14 -6.33 22.14
CA GLY A 256 2.68 -5.03 22.54
C GLY A 256 3.82 -4.55 21.65
N TYR A 257 4.83 -5.41 21.42
CA TYR A 257 5.94 -5.10 20.51
C TYR A 257 5.50 -4.89 19.07
N LEU A 258 4.53 -5.68 18.58
CA LEU A 258 3.95 -5.48 17.25
C LEU A 258 3.27 -4.11 17.13
N PHE A 259 2.48 -3.71 18.12
CA PHE A 259 1.84 -2.40 18.14
C PHE A 259 2.84 -1.25 18.23
N LEU A 260 3.91 -1.41 19.02
CA LEU A 260 5.00 -0.44 19.09
C LEU A 260 5.67 -0.27 17.74
N GLY A 261 6.04 -1.37 17.06
CA GLY A 261 6.66 -1.33 15.74
C GLY A 261 5.77 -0.66 14.69
N ILE A 262 4.46 -0.97 14.70
CA ILE A 262 3.49 -0.31 13.82
C ILE A 262 3.38 1.19 14.17
N GLY A 263 3.33 1.53 15.45
CA GLY A 263 3.26 2.91 15.94
C GLY A 263 4.46 3.76 15.50
N ILE A 264 5.68 3.22 15.59
CA ILE A 264 6.89 3.86 15.08
C ILE A 264 6.77 4.12 13.57
N GLY A 265 6.27 3.15 12.80
CA GLY A 265 6.04 3.30 11.36
C GLY A 265 5.04 4.41 11.02
N ILE A 266 3.95 4.53 11.78
CA ILE A 266 2.96 5.60 11.64
C ILE A 266 3.60 6.96 11.93
N VAL A 267 4.29 7.11 13.06
CA VAL A 267 4.93 8.38 13.47
C VAL A 267 5.99 8.80 12.46
N GLY A 268 6.81 7.88 11.96
CA GLY A 268 7.81 8.16 10.94
C GLY A 268 7.21 8.74 9.66
N ARG A 269 6.02 8.29 9.26
CA ARG A 269 5.30 8.85 8.10
C ARG A 269 4.74 10.25 8.38
N ILE A 270 4.19 10.48 9.57
CA ILE A 270 3.69 11.80 9.97
C ILE A 270 4.83 12.84 9.93
N ILE A 271 6.02 12.46 10.39
CA ILE A 271 7.20 13.35 10.37
C ILE A 271 7.62 13.64 8.92
N LYS A 272 7.62 12.65 8.02
CA LYS A 272 7.98 12.85 6.61
C LYS A 272 7.02 13.79 5.86
N ASN A 273 5.75 13.81 6.27
CA ASN A 273 4.71 14.61 5.60
C ASN A 273 4.56 16.04 6.18
N ARG A 274 5.43 16.44 7.12
CA ARG A 274 5.51 17.81 7.66
C ARG A 274 6.75 18.51 7.12
#